data_AF-A0A7V3KD75-F1
#
_entry.id   AF-A0A7V3KD75-F1
#
_cell.length_a   1.000
_cell.length_b   1.000
_cell.length_c   1.000
_cell.angle_alpha   90.00
_cell.angle_beta   90.00
_cell.angle_gamma   90.00
#
_symmetry.space_group_name_H-M   'P 1'
#
loop_
_entity.id
_entity.type
_entity.pdbx_description
1 polymer ?
#
loop_
_entity_poly.entity_id
_entity_poly.type
_entity_poly.pdbx_seq_one_letter_code
_entity_poly.pdbx_strand_id
1 'polypeptide(L)' 'FSKHSGVISGFGKELIKSGEIPEEFHQYLIQAFKERQKADYDAKVDITKEKAREVLEKAKRFLEQSQNSLDKK' A
#
# COMPACT_ATOMS: atom_id res chain seq x y z
N PHE A 1 -3.96 -2.99 15.82
CA PHE A 1 -3.74 -1.59 15.37
C PHE A 1 -5.09 -0.94 15.10
N SER A 2 -5.34 0.29 15.60
CA SER A 2 -6.67 0.96 15.45
C SER A 2 -6.64 2.19 14.53
N LYS A 3 -5.48 2.49 13.92
CA LYS A 3 -5.29 3.61 12.98
C LYS A 3 -4.58 3.09 11.73
N HIS A 4 -4.87 3.68 10.58
CA HIS A 4 -4.19 3.34 9.32
C HIS A 4 -2.67 3.49 9.43
N SER A 5 -2.18 4.56 10.04
CA SER A 5 -0.74 4.77 10.29
C SER A 5 -0.13 3.66 11.15
N GLY A 6 -0.88 3.14 12.13
CA GLY A 6 -0.44 2.01 12.95
C GLY A 6 -0.31 0.72 12.13
N VAL A 7 -1.26 0.47 11.23
CA VAL A 7 -1.21 -0.69 10.32
C VAL A 7 -0.03 -0.58 9.36
N ILE A 8 0.19 0.59 8.74
CA ILE A 8 1.31 0.82 7.81
C ILE A 8 2.66 0.62 8.51
N SER A 9 2.84 1.22 9.69
CA SER A 9 4.08 1.04 10.47
C SER A 9 4.26 -0.40 10.95
N GLY A 10 3.18 -1.06 11.36
CA GLY A 10 3.19 -2.48 11.73
C GLY A 10 3.59 -3.38 10.57
N PHE A 11 3.03 -3.14 9.38
CA PHE A 11 3.39 -3.86 8.16
C PHE A 11 4.89 -3.74 7.84
N GLY A 12 5.42 -2.51 7.89
CA GLY A 12 6.85 -2.27 7.70
C GLY A 12 7.73 -2.97 8.75
N LYS A 13 7.30 -2.95 10.03
CA LYS A 13 8.06 -3.57 11.11
C LYS A 13 8.06 -5.10 11.05
N GLU A 14 6.91 -5.70 10.82
CA GLU A 14 6.71 -7.14 11.00
C GLU A 14 6.98 -7.95 9.72
N LEU A 15 6.74 -7.39 8.53
CA LEU A 15 6.81 -8.15 7.27
C LEU A 15 7.93 -7.68 6.33
N ILE A 16 8.29 -6.40 6.39
CA ILE A 16 9.32 -5.83 5.51
C ILE A 16 10.70 -6.00 6.15
N LYS A 17 10.85 -5.59 7.43
CA LYS A 17 12.13 -5.76 8.14
C LYS A 17 12.49 -7.22 8.41
N SER A 18 11.51 -8.13 8.46
CA SER A 18 11.76 -9.57 8.56
C SER A 18 12.22 -10.19 7.24
N GLY A 19 12.08 -9.47 6.12
CA GLY A 19 12.39 -9.97 4.78
C GLY A 19 11.32 -10.88 4.18
N GLU A 20 10.17 -11.08 4.85
CA GLU A 20 9.06 -11.90 4.35
C GLU A 20 8.38 -11.29 3.11
N ILE A 21 8.37 -9.96 3.01
CA ILE A 21 7.82 -9.21 1.89
C ILE A 21 8.87 -8.19 1.40
N PRO A 22 9.06 -8.03 0.07
CA PRO A 22 9.96 -7.02 -0.49
C PRO A 22 9.60 -5.58 -0.10
N GLU A 23 10.61 -4.73 0.11
CA GLU A 23 10.44 -3.35 0.58
C GLU A 23 9.54 -2.48 -0.32
N GLU A 24 9.53 -2.74 -1.64
CA GLU A 24 8.70 -2.00 -2.60
C GLU A 24 7.20 -2.01 -2.22
N PHE A 25 6.71 -3.08 -1.59
CA PHE A 25 5.31 -3.19 -1.20
C PHE A 25 4.94 -2.25 -0.04
N HIS A 26 5.91 -1.87 0.79
CA HIS A 26 5.70 -0.83 1.79
C HIS A 26 5.48 0.54 1.13
N GLN A 27 6.27 0.84 0.09
CA GLN A 27 6.13 2.07 -0.68
C GLN A 27 4.80 2.12 -1.43
N TYR A 28 4.36 1.00 -2.00
CA TYR A 28 3.04 0.90 -2.65
C TYR A 28 1.91 1.20 -1.67
N LEU A 29 1.97 0.63 -0.46
CA LEU A 29 0.95 0.85 0.57
C LEU A 29 0.91 2.31 1.03
N ILE A 30 2.07 2.93 1.28
CA ILE A 30 2.16 4.35 1.68
C ILE A 30 1.63 5.24 0.56
N GLN A 31 2.01 4.99 -0.69
CA GLN A 31 1.60 5.80 -1.82
C GLN A 31 0.10 5.70 -2.05
N ALA A 32 -0.47 4.49 -2.06
CA ALA A 32 -1.90 4.29 -2.21
C ALA A 32 -2.70 5.01 -1.09
N PHE A 33 -2.22 4.94 0.16
CA PHE A 33 -2.85 5.65 1.27
C PHE A 33 -2.82 7.18 1.08
N LYS A 34 -1.68 7.74 0.67
CA LYS A 34 -1.53 9.17 0.40
C LYS A 34 -2.45 9.64 -0.74
N GLU A 35 -2.48 8.91 -1.85
CA GLU A 35 -3.34 9.25 -2.99
C GLU A 35 -4.82 9.15 -2.60
N ARG A 36 -5.23 8.14 -1.83
CA ARG A 36 -6.60 8.07 -1.27
C ARG A 36 -6.92 9.29 -0.41
N GLN A 37 -6.03 9.66 0.50
CA GLN A 37 -6.25 10.83 1.37
C GLN A 37 -6.41 12.13 0.58
N LYS A 38 -5.61 12.34 -0.48
CA LYS A 38 -5.78 13.49 -1.38
C LYS A 38 -7.12 13.45 -2.08
N ALA A 39 -7.52 12.29 -2.61
CA ALA A 39 -8.82 12.13 -3.27
C ALA A 39 -10.00 12.44 -2.35
N ASP A 40 -9.92 11.99 -1.10
CA ASP A 40 -11.01 12.09 -0.12
C ASP A 40 -11.12 13.47 0.54
N TYR A 41 -9.98 14.14 0.75
CA TYR A 41 -9.90 15.31 1.64
C TYR A 41 -9.29 16.57 1.02
N ASP A 42 -8.67 16.50 -0.17
CA ASP A 42 -8.13 17.69 -0.81
C ASP A 42 -9.24 18.48 -1.52
N ALA A 43 -9.19 19.81 -1.41
CA ALA A 43 -10.18 20.70 -2.01
C ALA A 43 -10.07 20.75 -3.54
N LYS A 44 -8.92 20.35 -4.08
CA LYS A 44 -8.68 20.17 -5.52
C LYS A 44 -8.26 18.72 -5.76
N VAL A 45 -9.16 17.94 -6.37
CA VAL A 45 -8.85 16.55 -6.74
C VAL A 45 -8.10 16.54 -8.07
N ASP A 46 -6.77 16.53 -8.00
CA ASP A 46 -5.86 16.43 -9.15
C ASP A 46 -5.34 14.99 -9.37
N ILE A 47 -6.18 13.97 -9.15
CA ILE A 47 -5.82 12.59 -9.52
C ILE A 47 -6.10 12.37 -11.01
N THR A 48 -5.04 12.14 -11.77
CA THR A 48 -5.14 11.78 -13.18
C THR A 48 -5.53 10.32 -13.34
N LYS A 49 -6.10 9.98 -14.50
CA LYS A 49 -6.44 8.60 -14.85
C LYS A 49 -5.20 7.70 -14.88
N GLU A 50 -4.07 8.26 -15.29
CA GLU A 50 -2.76 7.60 -15.34
C GLU A 50 -2.29 7.27 -13.92
N LYS A 51 -2.45 8.22 -12.98
CA LYS A 51 -2.11 8.00 -11.58
C LYS A 51 -3.00 6.94 -10.92
N ALA A 52 -4.30 6.99 -11.19
CA ALA A 52 -5.24 5.99 -10.72
C ALA A 52 -4.88 4.57 -11.23
N ARG A 53 -4.51 4.45 -12.52
CA ARG A 53 -4.03 3.18 -13.10
C ARG A 53 -2.75 2.69 -12.44
N GLU A 54 -1.78 3.58 -12.20
CA GLU A 54 -0.53 3.22 -11.53
C GLU A 54 -0.79 2.65 -10.13
N VAL A 55 -1.66 3.30 -9.34
CA VAL A 55 -2.05 2.82 -8.00
C VAL A 55 -2.77 1.48 -8.10
N LEU A 56 -3.66 1.30 -9.08
CA LEU A 56 -4.38 0.04 -9.30
C LEU A 56 -3.43 -1.12 -9.61
N GLU A 57 -2.48 -0.95 -10.52
CA GLU A 57 -1.52 -2.00 -10.87
C GLU A 57 -0.62 -2.36 -9.68
N LYS A 58 -0.19 -1.36 -8.89
CA LYS A 58 0.54 -1.60 -7.64
C LYS A 58 -0.30 -2.36 -6.61
N ALA A 59 -1.60 -2.05 -6.50
CA ALA A 59 -2.52 -2.73 -5.60
C ALA A 59 -2.73 -4.21 -6.00
N LYS A 60 -2.81 -4.50 -7.30
CA LYS A 60 -2.89 -5.88 -7.81
C LYS A 60 -1.64 -6.69 -7.43
N ARG A 61 -0.45 -6.14 -7.68
CA ARG A 61 0.81 -6.76 -7.28
C ARG A 61 0.89 -6.97 -5.76
N PHE A 62 0.43 -5.98 -4.98
CA PHE A 62 0.39 -6.10 -3.52
C PHE A 62 -0.51 -7.24 -3.05
N LEU A 63 -1.68 -7.39 -3.66
CA LEU A 63 -2.61 -8.48 -3.36
C LEU A 63 -1.99 -9.84 -3.66
N GLU A 64 -1.41 -10.01 -4.85
CA GLU A 64 -0.74 -11.24 -5.28
C GLU A 64 0.41 -11.61 -4.32
N GLN A 65 1.28 -10.65 -3.98
CA GLN A 65 2.36 -10.88 -3.02
C GLN A 65 1.82 -11.27 -1.64
N SER A 66 0.75 -10.61 -1.18
CA SER A 66 0.14 -10.91 0.12
C SER A 66 -0.43 -12.33 0.16
N GLN A 67 -1.09 -12.77 -0.91
CA GLN A 67 -1.59 -14.14 -1.04
C GLN A 67 -0.43 -15.15 -1.02
N ASN A 68 0.59 -14.92 -1.84
CA ASN A 68 1.78 -15.77 -1.89
C ASN A 68 2.50 -15.89 -0.54
N SER A 69 2.50 -14.83 0.28
CA SER A 69 3.08 -14.84 1.62
C SER A 69 2.21 -15.58 2.65
N LEU A 70 0.89 -15.63 2.45
CA LEU A 70 -0.05 -16.38 3.29
C LEU A 70 -0.05 -17.88 2.97
N ASP A 71 0.03 -18.24 1.69
CA ASP A 71 0.05 -19.65 1.25
C ASP A 71 1.36 -20.37 1.62
N LYS A 72 2.41 -19.62 1.97
CA LYS A 72 3.71 -20.15 2.44
C LYS A 72 3.78 -20.37 3.96
N LYS A 73 2.74 -20.02 4.71
CA LYS A 73 2.63 -20.27 6.16
C LYS A 73 1.74 -21.48 6.45
#